data_AF-A0A8S9I0U4-F1
#
_entry.id   AF-A0A8S9I0U4-F1
#
_cell.length_a   1.000
_cell.length_b   1.000
_cell.length_c   1.000
_cell.angle_alpha   90.00
_cell.angle_beta   90.00
_cell.angle_gamma   90.00
#
_symmetry.space_group_name_H-M   'P 1'
#
loop_
_entity.id
_entity.type
_entity.pdbx_description
1 polymer ?
#
loop_
_entity_poly.entity_id
_entity_poly.type
_entity_poly.pdbx_seq_one_letter_code
_entity_poly.pdbx_strand_id
1 'polypeptide(L)'
;MVDGSWTSTNQFSGIGWVWKDSMRKIQLMGTRNLRRRETSLHSELEALRCAMESMLHHSTCQRFETDCKDLIAMITDPLVWPNFSTELDVIQIL
;
A
#
# COMPACT_ATOMS: atom_id res chain seq x y z
N MET A 1 -0.56 -8.61 -3.72
CA MET A 1 0.69 -8.30 -3.00
C MET A 1 1.02 -6.84 -3.21
N VAL A 2 1.31 -6.11 -2.14
CA VAL A 2 1.72 -4.70 -2.15
C VAL A 2 3.01 -4.59 -1.33
N ASP A 3 3.90 -3.68 -1.73
CA ASP A 3 5.20 -3.48 -1.08
C ASP A 3 5.72 -2.04 -1.30
N GLY A 4 6.27 -1.45 -0.24
CA GLY A 4 6.86 -0.13 -0.21
C GLY A 4 8.36 -0.17 0.06
N SER A 5 9.15 0.45 -0.81
CA SER A 5 10.60 0.61 -0.65
C SER A 5 10.94 2.03 -0.16
N TRP A 6 11.72 2.08 0.91
CA TRP A 6 12.13 3.34 1.52
C TRP A 6 13.56 3.27 2.00
N THR A 7 14.32 4.35 1.84
CA THR A 7 15.65 4.50 2.44
C THR A 7 15.79 5.89 3.05
N SER A 8 16.57 6.01 4.12
CA SER A 8 16.75 7.28 4.84
C SER A 8 17.53 8.32 4.05
N THR A 9 18.35 7.88 3.09
CA THR A 9 19.29 8.73 2.33
C THR A 9 18.78 9.16 0.97
N ASN A 10 17.74 8.51 0.43
CA ASN A 10 17.23 8.83 -0.90
C ASN A 10 16.16 9.92 -0.87
N GLN A 11 16.02 10.63 -1.99
CA GLN A 11 14.96 11.63 -2.17
C GLN A 11 13.60 11.02 -2.54
N PHE A 12 13.60 9.75 -2.96
CA PHE A 12 12.42 9.05 -3.45
C PHE A 12 12.22 7.72 -2.71
N SER A 13 10.96 7.31 -2.62
CA SER A 13 10.52 5.97 -2.24
C SER A 13 9.85 5.31 -3.44
N GLY A 14 9.99 4.00 -3.55
CA GLY A 14 9.32 3.21 -4.59
C GLY A 14 8.13 2.49 -3.98
N ILE A 15 7.03 2.40 -4.71
CA ILE A 15 5.88 1.56 -4.34
C ILE A 15 5.57 0.59 -5.47
N GLY A 16 5.15 -0.61 -5.09
CA GLY A 16 4.84 -1.68 -6.03
C GLY A 16 3.65 -2.51 -5.59
N TRP A 17 2.90 -3.02 -6.55
CA TRP A 17 1.86 -4.01 -6.30
C TRP A 17 1.67 -4.94 -7.49
N VAL A 18 1.19 -6.15 -7.19
CA VAL A 18 0.85 -7.18 -8.16
C VAL A 18 -0.48 -7.81 -7.79
N TRP A 19 -1.37 -7.91 -8.78
CA TRP A 19 -2.62 -8.65 -8.70
C TRP A 19 -2.51 -9.95 -9.49
N LYS A 20 -2.90 -11.05 -8.84
CA LYS A 20 -2.91 -12.40 -9.41
C LYS A 20 -4.33 -12.94 -9.36
N ASP A 21 -4.71 -13.71 -10.38
CA ASP A 21 -5.97 -14.45 -10.37
C ASP A 21 -5.91 -15.68 -9.43
N SER A 22 -7.01 -16.43 -9.38
CA SER A 22 -7.12 -17.66 -8.58
C SER A 22 -6.13 -18.76 -9.00
N MET A 23 -5.60 -18.72 -10.23
CA MET A 23 -4.58 -19.62 -10.75
C MET A 23 -3.16 -19.09 -10.48
N ARG A 24 -3.02 -18.02 -9.69
CA ARG A 24 -1.76 -17.32 -9.38
C ARG A 24 -1.09 -16.71 -10.61
N LYS A 25 -1.81 -16.53 -11.72
CA LYS A 25 -1.28 -15.84 -12.90
C LYS A 25 -1.38 -14.34 -12.66
N ILE A 26 -0.29 -13.63 -12.93
CA ILE A 26 -0.27 -12.17 -12.85
C ILE A 26 -1.18 -11.60 -13.93
N GLN A 27 -2.13 -10.78 -13.51
CA GLN A 27 -3.08 -10.11 -14.40
C GLN A 27 -2.75 -8.62 -14.54
N LEU A 28 -2.38 -7.97 -13.41
CA LEU A 28 -2.00 -6.57 -13.38
C LEU A 28 -0.83 -6.36 -12.42
N MET A 29 -0.03 -5.34 -12.69
CA MET A 29 0.99 -4.84 -11.78
C MET A 29 1.11 -3.33 -11.93
N GLY A 30 1.56 -2.67 -10.87
CA GLY A 30 1.83 -1.24 -10.88
C GLY A 30 3.06 -0.92 -10.05
N THR A 31 3.81 0.07 -10.53
CA THR A 31 4.98 0.62 -9.82
C THR A 31 4.97 2.13 -9.93
N ARG A 32 5.32 2.84 -8.86
CA ARG A 32 5.50 4.30 -8.89
C ARG A 32 6.69 4.70 -8.03
N ASN A 33 7.39 5.75 -8.46
CA ASN A 33 8.36 6.45 -7.64
C ASN A 33 7.72 7.72 -7.10
N LEU A 34 7.72 7.88 -5.78
CA LEU A 34 7.16 9.01 -5.07
C LEU A 34 8.27 9.76 -4.35
N ARG A 35 8.04 11.05 -4.06
CA ARG A 35 8.93 11.75 -3.12
C ARG A 35 8.92 11.00 -1.79
N ARG A 36 10.10 10.80 -1.22
CA ARG A 36 10.27 10.02 0.01
C ARG A 36 9.41 10.62 1.13
N ARG A 37 8.61 9.76 1.76
CA ARG A 37 7.86 10.07 2.98
C ARG A 37 8.72 9.94 4.25
N GLU A 38 8.13 10.26 5.38
CA GLU A 38 8.86 10.31 6.66
C GLU A 38 9.41 8.96 7.10
N THR A 39 8.65 7.88 6.87
CA THR A 39 9.00 6.53 7.34
C THR A 39 8.77 5.47 6.27
N SER A 40 9.35 4.29 6.46
CA SER A 40 9.05 3.12 5.63
C SER A 40 7.57 2.76 5.67
N LEU A 41 6.93 2.85 6.84
CA LEU A 41 5.51 2.55 7.00
C LEU A 41 4.60 3.45 6.15
N HIS A 42 4.97 4.72 5.91
CA HIS A 42 4.26 5.56 4.94
C HIS A 42 4.37 5.01 3.52
N SER A 43 5.53 4.48 3.13
CA SER A 43 5.71 3.89 1.80
C SER A 43 4.85 2.63 1.61
N GLU A 44 4.72 1.81 2.66
CA GLU A 44 3.85 0.64 2.68
C GLU A 44 2.37 1.02 2.54
N LEU A 45 1.95 2.04 3.29
CA LEU A 45 0.59 2.56 3.23
C LEU A 45 0.25 3.15 1.86
N GLU A 46 1.19 3.86 1.25
CA GLU A 46 1.05 4.38 -0.12
C GLU A 46 1.00 3.27 -1.18
N ALA A 47 1.74 2.19 -0.98
CA ALA A 47 1.66 1.01 -1.86
C ALA A 47 0.26 0.36 -1.79
N LEU A 48 -0.29 0.21 -0.58
CA LEU A 48 -1.65 -0.28 -0.38
C LEU A 48 -2.68 0.64 -1.06
N ARG A 49 -2.61 1.96 -0.82
CA ARG A 49 -3.52 2.93 -1.44
C ARG A 49 -3.46 2.87 -2.96
N CYS A 50 -2.25 2.85 -3.53
CA CYS A 50 -2.06 2.78 -4.97
C CYS A 50 -2.64 1.49 -5.57
N ALA A 51 -2.53 0.36 -4.84
CA ALA A 51 -3.14 -0.89 -5.25
C ALA A 51 -4.68 -0.79 -5.20
N MET A 52 -5.26 -0.29 -4.12
CA MET A 52 -6.72 -0.12 -3.97
C MET A 52 -7.30 0.78 -5.07
N GLU A 53 -6.73 1.96 -5.29
CA GLU A 53 -7.12 2.89 -6.36
C GLU A 53 -7.12 2.22 -7.75
N SER A 54 -6.11 1.36 -8.00
CA SER A 54 -5.98 0.63 -9.25
C SER A 54 -6.99 -0.52 -9.35
N MET A 55 -7.24 -1.23 -8.26
CA MET A 55 -8.17 -2.35 -8.25
C MET A 55 -9.62 -1.91 -8.41
N LEU A 56 -10.01 -0.75 -7.85
CA LEU A 56 -11.37 -0.20 -7.94
C LEU A 56 -11.91 -0.12 -9.38
N HIS A 57 -11.05 0.19 -10.34
CA HIS A 57 -11.44 0.38 -11.74
C HIS A 57 -11.25 -0.89 -12.60
N HIS A 58 -10.44 -1.84 -12.13
CA HIS A 58 -9.88 -2.87 -13.00
C HIS A 58 -10.07 -4.30 -12.52
N SER A 59 -10.61 -4.52 -11.31
CA SER A 59 -10.76 -5.87 -10.76
C SER A 59 -11.85 -5.99 -9.71
N THR A 60 -12.24 -7.23 -9.40
CA THR A 60 -13.05 -7.60 -8.24
C THR A 60 -12.17 -7.99 -7.04
N CYS A 61 -10.92 -7.53 -6.99
CA CYS A 61 -9.98 -7.90 -5.92
C CYS A 61 -10.51 -7.44 -4.55
N GLN A 62 -10.66 -8.39 -3.63
CA GLN A 62 -11.14 -8.13 -2.26
C GLN A 62 -10.06 -8.39 -1.20
N ARG A 63 -8.87 -8.84 -1.61
CA ARG A 63 -7.81 -9.26 -0.67
C ARG A 63 -6.48 -8.67 -1.09
N PHE A 64 -5.85 -7.98 -0.14
CA PHE A 64 -4.50 -7.47 -0.27
C PHE A 64 -3.57 -8.28 0.62
N GLU A 65 -2.33 -8.40 0.19
CA GLU A 65 -1.27 -9.15 0.89
C GLU A 65 -0.08 -8.22 1.01
N THR A 66 0.53 -8.17 2.19
CA THR A 66 1.75 -7.43 2.52
C THR A 66 2.52 -8.25 3.55
N ASP A 67 3.85 -8.13 3.56
CA ASP A 67 4.73 -8.68 4.59
C ASP A 67 4.98 -7.69 5.75
N CYS A 68 4.48 -6.46 5.65
CA CYS A 68 4.62 -5.43 6.67
C CYS A 68 3.61 -5.63 7.82
N LYS A 69 4.10 -6.14 8.96
CA LYS A 69 3.30 -6.36 10.17
C LYS A 69 2.71 -5.08 10.73
N ASP A 70 3.44 -3.98 10.69
CA ASP A 70 2.98 -2.69 11.22
C ASP A 70 1.85 -2.13 10.37
N LEU A 71 1.90 -2.32 9.05
CA LEU A 71 0.78 -1.96 8.17
C LEU A 71 -0.47 -2.78 8.51
N ILE A 72 -0.34 -4.09 8.74
CA ILE A 72 -1.47 -4.93 9.15
C ILE A 72 -2.05 -4.46 10.49
N ALA A 73 -1.19 -4.19 11.48
CA ALA A 73 -1.63 -3.67 12.78
C ALA A 73 -2.36 -2.34 12.65
N MET A 74 -1.85 -1.44 11.81
CA MET A 74 -2.42 -0.12 11.56
C MET A 74 -3.78 -0.16 10.87
N ILE A 75 -3.97 -1.05 9.89
CA ILE A 75 -5.29 -1.23 9.26
C ILE A 75 -6.28 -1.94 10.20
N THR A 76 -5.79 -2.81 11.09
CA THR A 76 -6.63 -3.55 12.04
C THR A 76 -7.13 -2.67 13.19
N ASP A 77 -6.27 -1.80 13.71
CA ASP A 77 -6.60 -0.86 14.79
C ASP A 77 -6.06 0.55 14.46
N PRO A 78 -6.73 1.31 13.60
CA PRO A 78 -6.24 2.62 13.15
C PRO A 78 -6.16 3.65 14.28
N LEU A 79 -6.94 3.48 15.36
CA LEU A 79 -7.00 4.43 16.48
C LEU A 79 -5.69 4.52 17.27
N VAL A 80 -4.87 3.47 17.25
CA VAL A 80 -3.55 3.47 17.93
C VAL A 80 -2.43 4.09 17.06
N TRP A 81 -2.75 4.54 15.85
CA TRP A 81 -1.80 5.17 14.90
C TRP A 81 -2.21 6.61 14.53
N PRO A 82 -2.32 7.53 15.49
CA PRO A 82 -2.83 8.88 15.24
C PRO A 82 -1.99 9.68 14.24
N ASN A 83 -0.71 9.37 14.08
CA ASN A 83 0.18 10.02 13.10
C ASN A 83 -0.19 9.70 11.64
N PHE A 84 -1.04 8.71 11.40
CA PHE A 84 -1.49 8.28 10.07
C PHE A 84 -2.98 8.56 9.84
N SER A 85 -3.65 9.30 10.73
CA SER A 85 -5.11 9.46 10.70
C SER A 85 -5.62 9.97 9.35
N THR A 86 -4.92 10.95 8.77
CA THR A 86 -5.32 11.55 7.49
C THR A 86 -5.19 10.55 6.34
N GLU A 87 -4.10 9.78 6.30
CA GLU A 87 -3.90 8.74 5.30
C GLU A 87 -4.89 7.58 5.46
N LEU A 88 -5.22 7.22 6.69
CA LEU A 88 -6.16 6.14 7.01
C LEU A 88 -7.60 6.51 6.67
N ASP A 89 -8.01 7.76 6.90
CA ASP A 89 -9.32 8.27 6.48
C ASP A 89 -9.51 8.11 4.96
N VAL A 90 -8.46 8.39 4.17
CA VAL A 90 -8.47 8.22 2.71
C VAL A 90 -8.58 6.76 2.30
N ILE A 91 -7.90 5.84 3.00
CA ILE A 91 -7.97 4.42 2.68
C ILE A 91 -9.31 3.81 3.05
N GLN A 92 -9.95 4.29 4.12
CA GLN A 92 -11.24 3.77 4.58
C GLN A 92 -12.41 4.10 3.63
N ILE A 93 -12.26 5.12 2.79
CA ILE A 93 -13.27 5.50 1.79
C ILE A 93 -13.06 4.85 0.40
N LEU A 94 -11.98 4.07 0.22
CA LEU A 94 -11.66 3.32 -1.00
C LEU A 94 -12.18 1.89 -0.91
#